data_AF-A0A8C8IN50-F1
#
_entry.id   AF-A0A8C8IN50-F1
#
_cell.length_a   1.000
_cell.length_b   1.000
_cell.length_c   1.000
_cell.angle_alpha   90.00
_cell.angle_beta   90.00
_cell.angle_gamma   90.00
#
_symmetry.space_group_name_H-M   'P 1'
#
loop_
_entity.id
_entity.type
_entity.pdbx_description
1 polymer ?
#
loop_
_entity_poly.entity_id
_entity_poly.type
_entity_poly.pdbx_seq_one_letter_code
_entity_poly.pdbx_strand_id
1 'polypeptide(L)'
;PTDPLSEEDMQLLLQVTGCSSEMQRPLCKTGCLSERYRSFTGECNNRQHPKWGAANTPYSRWLPPEYEDIRGVPRGWDPEHTYYNYTLPPVRLISQNVLYTHNENISLDSSLSHLLVEWGQWIDHDFALTPQSPSTAAFRTGADCTRTCSRDTPCFPIQILTWEHYLPRVLGETPTSLLMPPYKGYDPEIDPSIANVFSAAAFRFAHVTVQPMVARLGPGYSLAPQHPPLPLHHSLFASWRVVQEGGIDPVLRGLLLSPAKLQMPGQMMVEELTERLFQAQGGMPLDLGALNLQRGRDHGLPGYSSWRGLCGLSVPNTTSDLAGILGNPGLAEKFLLLYGTSQNIDVWVGAISEPPLPGGRVGPLLACLLAKQFRALRDGDRFWWEREAVFTSTQRAQLHTVSLSRIICDNTHITRVPSDPFSRTVSPEDMLACSHPLIPHLNLSAWKEPDTDPSCGPIPRLQSGFSLLCDSVIYYQCGPGYQLIGPSSVTCDPNSYQWSPAPPICHGREWAGGVCVCVCVCVCVCVGERF
;
A
#
# COMPACT_ATOMS: atom_id res chain seq x y z
N PRO A 1 16.89 -22.37 -35.54
CA PRO A 1 17.61 -22.99 -34.41
C PRO A 1 16.67 -23.07 -33.21
N THR A 2 16.00 -24.21 -33.03
CA THR A 2 15.02 -24.46 -31.98
C THR A 2 15.40 -25.76 -31.26
N ASP A 3 16.67 -25.87 -30.87
CA ASP A 3 17.05 -26.94 -29.95
C ASP A 3 16.61 -26.49 -28.55
N PRO A 4 15.80 -27.29 -27.84
CA PRO A 4 15.48 -27.00 -26.45
C PRO A 4 16.78 -27.00 -25.64
N LEU A 5 16.90 -26.01 -24.75
CA LEU A 5 18.05 -25.90 -23.84
C LEU A 5 18.22 -27.20 -23.04
N SER A 6 19.46 -27.63 -22.86
CA SER A 6 19.75 -28.74 -21.95
C SER A 6 19.42 -28.33 -20.51
N GLU A 7 19.19 -29.32 -19.64
CA GLU A 7 18.92 -29.06 -18.22
C GLU A 7 20.10 -28.33 -17.55
N GLU A 8 21.33 -28.61 -17.99
CA GLU A 8 22.56 -27.95 -17.54
C GLU A 8 22.63 -26.49 -18.01
N ASP A 9 22.29 -26.20 -19.27
CA ASP A 9 22.24 -24.83 -19.78
C ASP A 9 21.17 -23.99 -19.09
N MET A 10 20.01 -24.61 -18.81
CA MET A 10 18.93 -23.98 -18.06
C MET A 10 19.36 -23.71 -16.61
N GLN A 11 20.04 -24.64 -15.95
CA GLN A 11 20.52 -24.45 -14.59
C GLN A 11 21.63 -23.38 -14.50
N LEU A 12 22.53 -23.35 -15.50
CA LEU A 12 23.52 -22.29 -15.66
C LEU A 12 22.82 -20.94 -15.86
N LEU A 13 21.87 -20.84 -16.79
CA LEU A 13 21.07 -19.63 -17.04
C LEU A 13 20.42 -19.13 -15.75
N LEU A 14 19.78 -20.01 -14.99
CA LEU A 14 19.17 -19.65 -13.70
C LEU A 14 20.20 -19.14 -12.69
N GLN A 15 21.41 -19.68 -12.71
CA GLN A 15 22.49 -19.26 -11.82
C GLN A 15 23.08 -17.90 -12.22
N VAL A 16 23.34 -17.67 -13.52
CA VAL A 16 23.88 -16.37 -13.99
C VAL A 16 22.84 -15.25 -14.05
N THR A 17 21.55 -15.55 -14.23
CA THR A 17 20.49 -14.53 -14.20
C THR A 17 19.99 -14.20 -12.79
N GLY A 18 20.36 -15.00 -11.78
CA GLY A 18 19.86 -14.88 -10.41
C GLY A 18 18.49 -15.54 -10.16
N CYS A 19 17.81 -16.02 -11.21
CA CYS A 19 16.52 -16.73 -11.14
C CYS A 19 16.58 -18.04 -10.33
N SER A 20 17.77 -18.62 -10.14
CA SER A 20 18.01 -19.78 -9.29
C SER A 20 17.57 -19.55 -7.83
N SER A 21 17.79 -18.35 -7.29
CA SER A 21 17.31 -17.97 -5.95
C SER A 21 15.78 -17.83 -5.91
N GLU A 22 15.18 -17.38 -7.00
CA GLU A 22 13.72 -17.30 -7.19
C GLU A 22 13.07 -18.69 -7.35
N MET A 23 13.83 -19.71 -7.75
CA MET A 23 13.31 -21.09 -7.89
C MET A 23 13.49 -21.97 -6.66
N GLN A 24 14.41 -21.65 -5.73
CA GLN A 24 14.56 -22.43 -4.50
C GLN A 24 13.35 -22.25 -3.58
N ARG A 25 12.72 -23.35 -3.18
CA ARG A 25 11.61 -23.34 -2.20
C ARG A 25 12.18 -23.04 -0.79
N PRO A 26 11.76 -21.94 -0.14
CA PRO A 26 12.18 -21.61 1.22
C PRO A 26 11.80 -22.72 2.20
N LEU A 27 12.70 -23.03 3.13
CA LEU A 27 12.41 -23.93 4.26
C LEU A 27 11.69 -23.17 5.37
N CYS A 28 10.40 -23.45 5.53
CA CYS A 28 9.58 -22.81 6.56
C CYS A 28 9.83 -23.42 7.94
N LYS A 29 10.29 -22.59 8.87
CA LYS A 29 10.42 -22.97 10.28
C LYS A 29 9.04 -23.20 10.91
N THR A 30 8.97 -24.10 11.89
CA THR A 30 7.74 -24.51 12.59
C THR A 30 7.80 -24.25 14.11
N GLY A 31 8.73 -23.39 14.55
CA GLY A 31 8.83 -23.01 15.96
C GLY A 31 7.85 -21.91 16.35
N CYS A 32 7.66 -21.70 17.65
CA CYS A 32 6.72 -20.72 18.20
C CYS A 32 6.82 -19.32 17.57
N LEU A 33 8.04 -18.79 17.36
CA LEU A 33 8.23 -17.48 16.72
C LEU A 33 7.71 -17.43 15.27
N SER A 34 7.94 -18.47 14.48
CA SER A 34 7.45 -18.57 13.08
C SER A 34 5.95 -18.85 12.99
N GLU A 35 5.35 -19.37 14.06
CA GLU A 35 3.89 -19.50 14.18
C GLU A 35 3.24 -18.17 14.56
N ARG A 36 3.88 -17.37 15.41
CA ARG A 36 3.34 -16.13 15.97
C ARG A 36 3.59 -14.88 15.12
N TYR A 37 4.69 -14.85 14.34
CA TYR A 37 5.09 -13.65 13.61
C TYR A 37 5.31 -13.92 12.12
N ARG A 38 5.01 -12.89 11.32
CA ARG A 38 5.30 -12.84 9.89
C ARG A 38 6.82 -12.77 9.67
N SER A 39 7.30 -13.34 8.57
CA SER A 39 8.63 -13.02 8.07
C SER A 39 8.63 -11.61 7.48
N PHE A 40 9.80 -10.97 7.46
CA PHE A 40 9.95 -9.66 6.82
C PHE A 40 9.68 -9.72 5.31
N THR A 41 10.08 -10.80 4.65
CA THR A 41 9.95 -11.00 3.21
C THR A 41 8.54 -11.41 2.79
N GLY A 42 7.64 -11.76 3.72
CA GLY A 42 6.34 -12.37 3.44
C GLY A 42 6.41 -13.88 3.15
N GLU A 43 7.61 -14.45 3.01
CA GLU A 43 7.79 -15.89 2.80
C GLU A 43 7.20 -16.70 3.95
N CYS A 44 6.77 -17.92 3.63
CA CYS A 44 6.17 -18.87 4.57
C CYS A 44 4.87 -18.41 5.22
N ASN A 45 4.21 -17.37 4.70
CA ASN A 45 2.81 -17.12 5.02
C ASN A 45 1.99 -18.36 4.66
N ASN A 46 2.07 -18.80 3.40
CA ASN A 46 1.56 -20.09 2.97
C ASN A 46 2.63 -21.19 3.13
N ARG A 47 2.31 -22.34 3.74
CA ARG A 47 3.28 -23.44 3.93
C ARG A 47 3.44 -24.34 2.71
N GLN A 48 2.36 -24.50 1.95
CA GLN A 48 2.34 -25.30 0.74
C GLN A 48 3.04 -24.54 -0.41
N HIS A 49 2.84 -23.22 -0.45
CA HIS A 49 3.43 -22.32 -1.44
C HIS A 49 4.20 -21.17 -0.76
N PRO A 50 5.42 -21.41 -0.22
CA PRO A 50 6.12 -20.44 0.63
C PRO A 50 6.44 -19.08 0.03
N LYS A 51 6.32 -18.91 -1.29
CA LYS A 51 6.57 -17.64 -1.99
C LYS A 51 5.32 -16.85 -2.34
N TRP A 52 4.12 -17.40 -2.14
CA TRP A 52 2.89 -16.65 -2.41
C TRP A 52 2.79 -15.43 -1.48
N GLY A 53 2.64 -14.26 -2.10
CA GLY A 53 2.65 -12.97 -1.40
C GLY A 53 4.01 -12.50 -0.88
N ALA A 54 5.12 -13.20 -1.20
CA ALA A 54 6.46 -12.75 -0.80
C ALA A 54 6.95 -11.59 -1.66
N ALA A 55 7.68 -10.66 -1.05
CA ALA A 55 8.33 -9.55 -1.75
C ALA A 55 9.37 -10.03 -2.77
N ASN A 56 9.65 -9.21 -3.79
CA ASN A 56 10.58 -9.53 -4.88
C ASN A 56 10.23 -10.83 -5.63
N THR A 57 8.93 -11.10 -5.78
CA THR A 57 8.43 -12.18 -6.64
C THR A 57 7.61 -11.60 -7.80
N PRO A 58 7.49 -12.32 -8.93
CA PRO A 58 6.66 -11.86 -10.05
C PRO A 58 5.19 -11.67 -9.65
N TYR A 59 4.54 -10.65 -10.19
CA TYR A 59 3.10 -10.50 -10.04
C TYR A 59 2.33 -11.71 -10.58
N SER A 60 1.23 -12.07 -9.91
CA SER A 60 0.32 -13.08 -10.44
C SER A 60 -0.37 -12.57 -11.71
N ARG A 61 -0.70 -13.48 -12.63
CA ARG A 61 -1.40 -13.15 -13.88
C ARG A 61 -2.74 -13.87 -13.93
N TRP A 62 -3.83 -13.10 -13.90
CA TRP A 62 -5.20 -13.64 -14.03
C TRP A 62 -5.63 -13.87 -15.48
N LEU A 63 -4.96 -13.20 -16.42
CA LEU A 63 -5.09 -13.41 -17.86
C LEU A 63 -3.68 -13.56 -18.47
N PRO A 64 -3.54 -14.30 -19.58
CA PRO A 64 -2.29 -14.33 -20.34
C PRO A 64 -1.84 -12.92 -20.75
N PRO A 65 -0.53 -12.63 -20.77
CA PRO A 65 -0.03 -11.34 -21.22
C PRO A 65 -0.26 -11.14 -22.72
N GLU A 66 -0.52 -9.90 -23.13
CA GLU A 66 -0.61 -9.48 -24.53
C GLU A 66 0.57 -8.54 -24.86
N TYR A 67 1.57 -9.09 -25.54
CA TYR A 67 2.71 -8.36 -26.10
C TYR A 67 2.65 -8.39 -27.63
N GLU A 68 3.41 -7.52 -28.27
CA GLU A 68 3.54 -7.47 -29.73
C GLU A 68 4.31 -8.68 -30.28
N ASP A 69 5.26 -9.21 -29.49
CA ASP A 69 6.01 -10.42 -29.83
C ASP A 69 6.22 -11.34 -28.61
N ILE A 70 6.78 -12.52 -28.87
CA ILE A 70 7.07 -13.53 -27.84
C ILE A 70 8.19 -13.12 -26.86
N ARG A 71 8.93 -12.04 -27.16
CA ARG A 71 10.04 -11.55 -26.33
C ARG A 71 9.59 -10.52 -25.32
N GLY A 72 8.32 -10.11 -25.34
CA GLY A 72 7.75 -9.16 -24.41
C GLY A 72 7.79 -7.71 -24.90
N VAL A 73 7.86 -7.49 -26.22
CA VAL A 73 7.77 -6.12 -26.76
C VAL A 73 6.39 -5.53 -26.42
N PRO A 74 6.32 -4.36 -25.74
CA PRO A 74 5.07 -3.71 -25.37
C PRO A 74 4.21 -3.41 -26.60
N ARG A 75 2.87 -3.46 -26.44
CA ARG A 75 1.98 -3.15 -27.57
C ARG A 75 2.15 -1.71 -28.06
N GLY A 76 2.17 -1.53 -29.38
CA GLY A 76 2.35 -0.21 -30.01
C GLY A 76 3.80 0.26 -30.03
N TRP A 77 4.75 -0.68 -29.97
CA TRP A 77 6.17 -0.41 -30.16
C TRP A 77 6.47 -0.16 -31.64
N ASP A 78 5.99 -1.03 -32.53
CA ASP A 78 5.97 -0.78 -33.97
C ASP A 78 4.74 0.08 -34.33
N PRO A 79 4.92 1.30 -34.85
CA PRO A 79 3.81 2.18 -35.22
C PRO A 79 2.90 1.62 -36.33
N GLU A 80 3.41 0.69 -37.14
CA GLU A 80 2.65 0.07 -38.24
C GLU A 80 1.94 -1.22 -37.81
N HIS A 81 2.24 -1.75 -36.62
CA HIS A 81 1.59 -2.94 -36.11
C HIS A 81 0.14 -2.65 -35.74
N THR A 82 -0.77 -3.54 -36.17
CA THR A 82 -2.21 -3.38 -35.94
C THR A 82 -2.74 -4.42 -34.96
N TYR A 83 -3.64 -3.98 -34.09
CA TYR A 83 -4.42 -4.78 -33.17
C TYR A 83 -5.88 -4.63 -33.58
N TYR A 84 -6.54 -5.74 -33.93
CA TYR A 84 -7.92 -5.72 -34.45
C TYR A 84 -8.11 -4.75 -35.63
N ASN A 85 -7.16 -4.73 -36.57
CA ASN A 85 -7.13 -3.85 -37.76
C ASN A 85 -6.90 -2.34 -37.48
N TYR A 86 -6.46 -1.96 -36.28
CA TYR A 86 -6.12 -0.58 -35.94
C TYR A 86 -4.75 -0.48 -35.28
N THR A 87 -4.02 0.59 -35.53
CA THR A 87 -2.80 0.92 -34.77
C THR A 87 -3.18 1.49 -33.41
N LEU A 88 -2.31 1.36 -32.40
CA LEU A 88 -2.56 1.96 -31.09
C LEU A 88 -2.15 3.43 -31.07
N PRO A 89 -2.95 4.32 -30.46
CA PRO A 89 -2.61 5.74 -30.39
C PRO A 89 -1.44 5.97 -29.40
N PRO A 90 -0.66 7.05 -29.60
CA PRO A 90 0.29 7.52 -28.60
C PRO A 90 -0.41 7.79 -27.26
N VAL A 91 0.18 7.32 -26.16
CA VAL A 91 -0.40 7.46 -24.81
C VAL A 91 -0.63 8.91 -24.38
N ARG A 92 0.23 9.83 -24.83
CA ARG A 92 0.07 11.27 -24.59
C ARG A 92 -1.16 11.84 -25.30
N LEU A 93 -1.50 11.33 -26.50
CA LEU A 93 -2.68 11.77 -27.23
C LEU A 93 -3.96 11.39 -26.47
N ILE A 94 -4.00 10.19 -25.89
CA ILE A 94 -5.11 9.76 -25.02
C ILE A 94 -5.19 10.67 -23.79
N SER A 95 -4.05 10.94 -23.14
CA SER A 95 -4.00 11.83 -21.98
C SER A 95 -4.60 13.21 -22.28
N GLN A 96 -4.21 13.83 -23.39
CA GLN A 96 -4.74 15.15 -23.79
C GLN A 96 -6.24 15.15 -24.13
N ASN A 97 -6.74 14.12 -24.80
CA ASN A 97 -8.12 14.13 -25.33
C ASN A 97 -9.16 13.56 -24.37
N VAL A 98 -8.71 12.69 -23.44
CA VAL A 98 -9.57 11.92 -22.53
C VAL A 98 -9.32 12.26 -21.06
N LEU A 99 -8.05 12.40 -20.64
CA LEU A 99 -7.72 12.52 -19.22
C LEU A 99 -7.64 13.96 -18.73
N TYR A 100 -7.10 14.85 -19.56
CA TYR A 100 -6.79 16.22 -19.19
C TYR A 100 -8.01 16.97 -18.66
N THR A 101 -7.83 17.68 -17.54
CA THR A 101 -8.83 18.56 -16.95
C THR A 101 -8.13 19.75 -16.30
N HIS A 102 -8.58 20.96 -16.66
CA HIS A 102 -8.13 22.18 -15.99
C HIS A 102 -8.44 22.13 -14.49
N ASN A 103 -7.52 22.62 -13.66
CA ASN A 103 -7.66 22.60 -12.19
C ASN A 103 -8.95 23.27 -11.70
N GLU A 104 -9.43 24.29 -12.40
CA GLU A 104 -10.64 25.05 -12.09
C GLU A 104 -11.93 24.28 -12.41
N ASN A 105 -11.85 23.25 -13.26
CA ASN A 105 -12.99 22.51 -13.78
C ASN A 105 -13.19 21.13 -13.11
N ILE A 106 -12.60 20.92 -11.94
CA ILE A 106 -12.77 19.68 -11.18
C ILE A 106 -14.05 19.71 -10.33
N SER A 107 -14.67 18.55 -10.17
CA SER A 107 -15.71 18.33 -9.17
C SER A 107 -15.11 17.84 -7.87
N LEU A 108 -15.60 18.35 -6.73
CA LEU A 108 -15.19 17.92 -5.40
C LEU A 108 -16.17 16.91 -4.82
N ASP A 109 -15.65 15.97 -4.04
CA ASP A 109 -16.44 14.96 -3.38
C ASP A 109 -17.23 15.56 -2.21
N SER A 110 -18.54 15.35 -2.17
CA SER A 110 -19.41 15.87 -1.12
C SER A 110 -19.48 14.97 0.12
N SER A 111 -18.95 13.75 0.08
CA SER A 111 -19.02 12.81 1.21
C SER A 111 -17.68 12.27 1.69
N LEU A 112 -16.58 12.46 0.95
CA LEU A 112 -15.27 11.94 1.32
C LEU A 112 -14.22 13.05 1.53
N SER A 113 -13.38 12.88 2.55
CA SER A 113 -12.23 13.74 2.82
C SER A 113 -11.06 13.40 1.91
N HIS A 114 -10.10 14.31 1.79
CA HIS A 114 -8.88 14.08 1.04
C HIS A 114 -8.01 12.98 1.67
N LEU A 115 -8.13 12.76 2.98
CA LEU A 115 -7.40 11.71 3.67
C LEU A 115 -7.66 10.32 3.08
N LEU A 116 -8.85 10.06 2.54
CA LEU A 116 -9.14 8.79 1.86
C LEU A 116 -8.21 8.56 0.65
N VAL A 117 -7.89 9.62 -0.10
CA VAL A 117 -7.02 9.55 -1.28
C VAL A 117 -5.61 9.17 -0.88
N GLU A 118 -5.08 9.86 0.14
CA GLU A 118 -3.74 9.59 0.70
C GLU A 118 -3.67 8.20 1.33
N TRP A 119 -4.74 7.76 2.00
CA TRP A 119 -4.82 6.41 2.54
C TRP A 119 -4.78 5.37 1.42
N GLY A 120 -5.47 5.62 0.30
CA GLY A 120 -5.39 4.79 -0.91
C GLY A 120 -3.97 4.64 -1.45
N GLN A 121 -3.21 5.73 -1.53
CA GLN A 121 -1.79 5.68 -1.92
C GLN A 121 -0.93 4.92 -0.90
N TRP A 122 -1.16 5.17 0.39
CA TRP A 122 -0.44 4.47 1.46
C TRP A 122 -0.65 2.94 1.39
N ILE A 123 -1.88 2.50 1.09
CA ILE A 123 -2.21 1.08 0.86
C ILE A 123 -1.51 0.55 -0.40
N ASP A 124 -1.47 1.31 -1.49
CA ASP A 124 -0.87 0.87 -2.76
C ASP A 124 0.61 0.53 -2.53
N HIS A 125 1.30 1.40 -1.79
CA HIS A 125 2.71 1.26 -1.47
C HIS A 125 3.01 0.15 -0.44
N ASP A 126 2.02 -0.32 0.33
CA ASP A 126 2.15 -1.52 1.17
C ASP A 126 2.13 -2.80 0.31
N PHE A 127 1.31 -2.82 -0.74
CA PHE A 127 1.12 -4.02 -1.56
C PHE A 127 2.09 -4.17 -2.70
N ALA A 128 2.44 -3.08 -3.39
CA ALA A 128 3.09 -3.17 -4.67
C ALA A 128 4.13 -2.08 -4.90
N LEU A 129 5.29 -2.50 -5.38
CA LEU A 129 6.26 -1.64 -6.03
C LEU A 129 6.83 -2.37 -7.24
N THR A 130 6.69 -1.78 -8.42
CA THR A 130 7.43 -2.24 -9.61
C THR A 130 8.71 -1.42 -9.73
N PRO A 131 9.90 -1.99 -9.45
CA PRO A 131 11.14 -1.27 -9.65
C PRO A 131 11.31 -0.95 -11.14
N GLN A 132 11.78 0.25 -11.46
CA GLN A 132 12.17 0.57 -12.82
C GLN A 132 13.52 -0.08 -13.12
N SER A 133 13.69 -0.65 -14.32
CA SER A 133 15.01 -1.12 -14.76
C SER A 133 15.99 0.06 -14.67
N PRO A 134 17.02 -0.01 -13.83
CA PRO A 134 18.03 1.01 -13.82
C PRO A 134 18.70 0.96 -15.19
N SER A 135 18.65 2.05 -15.96
CA SER A 135 19.77 2.25 -16.89
C SER A 135 21.04 2.17 -16.01
N THR A 136 21.97 1.29 -16.37
CA THR A 136 23.13 0.89 -15.55
C THR A 136 24.13 2.02 -15.24
N ALA A 137 23.74 3.28 -15.41
CA ALA A 137 24.51 4.47 -15.05
C ALA A 137 24.27 4.99 -13.62
N ALA A 138 23.28 4.52 -12.85
CA ALA A 138 23.05 5.06 -11.50
C ALA A 138 22.41 4.08 -10.51
N PHE A 139 23.17 3.12 -9.96
CA PHE A 139 22.98 2.59 -8.59
C PHE A 139 24.29 1.93 -8.13
N ARG A 140 25.17 2.74 -7.52
CA ARG A 140 26.57 2.37 -7.25
C ARG A 140 26.82 1.73 -5.87
N THR A 141 25.80 1.28 -5.13
CA THR A 141 26.05 0.80 -3.75
C THR A 141 25.39 -0.51 -3.34
N GLY A 142 24.50 -1.12 -4.13
CA GLY A 142 24.08 -2.52 -3.97
C GLY A 142 24.01 -3.05 -2.54
N ALA A 143 23.32 -2.34 -1.64
CA ALA A 143 23.34 -2.65 -0.22
C ALA A 143 22.32 -3.75 0.11
N ASP A 144 22.77 -4.75 0.87
CA ASP A 144 21.99 -5.87 1.37
C ASP A 144 21.33 -5.51 2.71
N CYS A 145 20.00 -5.35 2.72
CA CYS A 145 19.20 -4.99 3.90
C CYS A 145 19.32 -5.99 5.06
N THR A 146 19.92 -7.16 4.87
CA THR A 146 20.14 -8.15 5.94
C THR A 146 21.39 -7.88 6.78
N ARG A 147 22.24 -6.90 6.39
CA ARG A 147 23.56 -6.68 7.01
C ARG A 147 23.91 -5.22 7.34
N THR A 148 23.02 -4.25 7.10
CA THR A 148 23.31 -2.84 7.39
C THR A 148 22.53 -2.32 8.61
N CYS A 149 23.05 -1.26 9.23
CA CYS A 149 22.37 -0.49 10.28
C CYS A 149 21.96 0.91 9.79
N SER A 150 21.81 1.12 8.47
CA SER A 150 21.33 2.38 7.90
C SER A 150 19.82 2.53 8.11
N ARG A 151 19.38 3.74 8.50
CA ARG A 151 17.96 4.08 8.72
C ARG A 151 17.27 4.32 7.38
N ASP A 152 16.93 3.25 6.70
CA ASP A 152 16.23 3.33 5.41
C ASP A 152 14.71 3.11 5.59
N THR A 153 13.95 4.03 4.99
CA THR A 153 12.47 4.11 4.96
C THR A 153 11.98 3.51 3.63
N PRO A 154 10.76 2.96 3.50
CA PRO A 154 9.74 2.57 4.48
C PRO A 154 9.35 1.07 4.43
N CYS A 155 9.15 0.42 5.58
CA CYS A 155 8.48 -0.89 5.64
C CYS A 155 7.52 -0.93 6.85
N PHE A 156 6.20 -0.87 6.61
CA PHE A 156 5.16 -1.11 7.62
C PHE A 156 3.84 -1.58 6.96
N PRO A 157 3.32 -2.75 7.31
CA PRO A 157 1.94 -3.12 6.97
C PRO A 157 0.95 -2.74 8.09
N ILE A 158 -0.19 -2.14 7.74
CA ILE A 158 -1.34 -1.87 8.66
C ILE A 158 -2.61 -2.40 7.99
N GLN A 159 -3.19 -3.47 8.54
CA GLN A 159 -4.29 -4.21 7.91
C GLN A 159 -5.69 -4.02 8.53
N ILE A 160 -5.88 -3.07 9.45
CA ILE A 160 -7.19 -2.91 10.14
C ILE A 160 -8.05 -1.84 9.45
N LEU A 161 -7.49 -0.65 9.22
CA LEU A 161 -8.24 0.48 8.68
C LEU A 161 -8.70 0.28 7.23
N THR A 162 -7.98 -0.52 6.47
CA THR A 162 -8.23 -0.61 5.03
C THR A 162 -9.52 -1.39 4.72
N TRP A 163 -9.77 -2.52 5.39
CA TRP A 163 -10.93 -3.36 5.05
C TRP A 163 -12.22 -2.84 5.68
N GLU A 164 -12.17 -2.33 6.91
CA GLU A 164 -13.37 -1.86 7.62
C GLU A 164 -13.76 -0.43 7.20
N HIS A 165 -12.80 0.44 6.85
CA HIS A 165 -13.08 1.85 6.60
C HIS A 165 -12.83 2.30 5.15
N TYR A 166 -11.74 1.89 4.50
CA TYR A 166 -11.42 2.36 3.15
C TYR A 166 -12.26 1.63 2.07
N LEU A 167 -12.22 0.30 2.05
CA LEU A 167 -12.78 -0.49 0.95
C LEU A 167 -14.30 -0.30 0.74
N PRO A 168 -15.16 -0.22 1.79
CA PRO A 168 -16.58 0.02 1.62
C PRO A 168 -16.91 1.35 0.93
N ARG A 169 -16.08 2.39 1.14
CA ARG A 169 -16.24 3.73 0.52
C ARG A 169 -15.78 3.76 -0.93
N VAL A 170 -14.84 2.88 -1.29
CA VAL A 170 -14.36 2.74 -2.67
C VAL A 170 -15.33 1.90 -3.51
N LEU A 171 -15.78 0.75 -3.02
CA LEU A 171 -16.67 -0.15 -3.77
C LEU A 171 -18.15 0.25 -3.69
N GLY A 172 -18.56 0.89 -2.59
CA GLY A 172 -19.95 1.08 -2.19
C GLY A 172 -20.42 -0.06 -1.25
N GLU A 173 -21.40 0.22 -0.39
CA GLU A 173 -21.86 -0.73 0.64
C GLU A 173 -22.44 -2.02 0.04
N THR A 174 -23.40 -1.92 -0.89
CA THR A 174 -24.03 -3.11 -1.51
C THR A 174 -23.05 -3.96 -2.32
N PRO A 175 -22.20 -3.38 -3.19
CA PRO A 175 -21.17 -4.15 -3.88
C PRO A 175 -20.15 -4.78 -2.92
N THR A 176 -19.80 -4.10 -1.82
CA THR A 176 -18.91 -4.67 -0.79
C THR A 176 -19.51 -5.91 -0.19
N SER A 177 -20.78 -5.89 0.25
CA SER A 177 -21.43 -7.07 0.83
C SER A 177 -21.50 -8.26 -0.13
N LEU A 178 -21.59 -8.02 -1.44
CA LEU A 178 -21.66 -9.06 -2.46
C LEU A 178 -20.27 -9.60 -2.84
N LEU A 179 -19.30 -8.73 -3.06
CA LEU A 179 -17.98 -9.09 -3.61
C LEU A 179 -16.98 -9.46 -2.50
N MET A 180 -17.15 -8.88 -1.30
CA MET A 180 -16.35 -9.08 -0.09
C MET A 180 -17.22 -9.70 1.03
N PRO A 181 -17.62 -10.98 0.92
CA PRO A 181 -18.41 -11.63 1.96
C PRO A 181 -17.66 -11.65 3.30
N PRO A 182 -18.35 -11.82 4.44
CA PRO A 182 -17.72 -11.92 5.76
C PRO A 182 -16.59 -12.96 5.78
N TYR A 183 -15.54 -12.67 6.53
CA TYR A 183 -14.39 -13.56 6.66
C TYR A 183 -14.80 -14.91 7.25
N LYS A 184 -14.38 -16.01 6.60
CA LYS A 184 -14.71 -17.39 7.01
C LYS A 184 -13.53 -18.15 7.61
N GLY A 185 -12.35 -17.53 7.63
CA GLY A 185 -11.10 -18.19 8.00
C GLY A 185 -10.07 -18.15 6.87
N TYR A 186 -8.84 -18.52 7.23
CA TYR A 186 -7.71 -18.63 6.31
C TYR A 186 -7.88 -19.86 5.41
N ASP A 187 -7.68 -19.67 4.11
CA ASP A 187 -7.70 -20.73 3.11
C ASP A 187 -6.31 -20.85 2.45
N PRO A 188 -5.58 -21.97 2.66
CA PRO A 188 -4.25 -22.16 2.10
C PRO A 188 -4.24 -22.41 0.58
N GLU A 189 -5.38 -22.60 -0.07
CA GLU A 189 -5.47 -22.77 -1.52
C GLU A 189 -5.65 -21.43 -2.27
N ILE A 190 -5.85 -20.34 -1.53
CA ILE A 190 -5.95 -18.99 -2.10
C ILE A 190 -4.54 -18.41 -2.28
N ASP A 191 -4.26 -17.90 -3.48
CA ASP A 191 -3.04 -17.16 -3.79
C ASP A 191 -3.20 -15.67 -3.44
N PRO A 192 -2.55 -15.16 -2.36
CA PRO A 192 -2.58 -13.75 -1.99
C PRO A 192 -1.66 -12.85 -2.85
N SER A 193 -0.91 -13.40 -3.81
CA SER A 193 0.03 -12.62 -4.61
C SER A 193 -0.66 -11.50 -5.37
N ILE A 194 -0.05 -10.31 -5.38
CA ILE A 194 -0.59 -9.16 -6.08
C ILE A 194 -0.64 -9.44 -7.58
N ALA A 195 -1.82 -9.27 -8.17
CA ALA A 195 -2.02 -9.42 -9.59
C ALA A 195 -1.44 -8.25 -10.37
N ASN A 196 -0.87 -8.55 -11.54
CA ASN A 196 -0.25 -7.54 -12.39
C ASN A 196 -1.27 -6.42 -12.75
N VAL A 197 -2.51 -6.81 -13.09
CA VAL A 197 -3.58 -5.84 -13.38
C VAL A 197 -3.94 -4.97 -12.19
N PHE A 198 -3.81 -5.46 -10.95
CA PHE A 198 -4.10 -4.69 -9.76
C PHE A 198 -3.07 -3.55 -9.60
N SER A 199 -1.78 -3.88 -9.66
CA SER A 199 -0.66 -2.94 -9.50
C SER A 199 -0.50 -1.98 -10.69
N ALA A 200 -0.54 -2.50 -11.92
CA ALA A 200 -0.26 -1.71 -13.12
C ALA A 200 -1.49 -0.92 -13.64
N ALA A 201 -2.69 -1.22 -13.15
CA ALA A 201 -3.91 -0.55 -13.57
C ALA A 201 -4.92 -0.31 -12.43
N ALA A 202 -5.57 -1.36 -11.89
CA ALA A 202 -6.81 -1.19 -11.13
C ALA A 202 -6.68 -0.27 -9.92
N PHE A 203 -5.63 -0.41 -9.09
CA PHE A 203 -5.47 0.41 -7.89
C PHE A 203 -4.96 1.83 -8.15
N ARG A 204 -4.50 2.10 -9.38
CA ARG A 204 -4.14 3.44 -9.87
C ARG A 204 -5.36 4.31 -10.19
N PHE A 205 -6.58 3.86 -9.91
CA PHE A 205 -7.79 4.70 -10.01
C PHE A 205 -7.69 5.93 -9.08
N ALA A 206 -6.95 5.82 -7.96
CA ALA A 206 -6.77 6.94 -7.04
C ALA A 206 -6.10 8.17 -7.70
N HIS A 207 -5.37 8.00 -8.80
CA HIS A 207 -4.81 9.15 -9.53
C HIS A 207 -5.86 10.12 -10.08
N VAL A 208 -7.11 9.68 -10.29
CA VAL A 208 -8.22 10.57 -10.69
C VAL A 208 -8.97 11.19 -9.51
N THR A 209 -8.55 10.94 -8.27
CA THR A 209 -9.13 11.52 -7.04
C THR A 209 -8.20 12.51 -6.32
N VAL A 210 -7.00 12.75 -6.88
CA VAL A 210 -6.01 13.71 -6.36
C VAL A 210 -6.43 15.15 -6.65
N GLN A 211 -6.23 16.02 -5.65
CA GLN A 211 -6.48 17.46 -5.76
C GLN A 211 -5.26 18.20 -6.32
N PRO A 212 -5.46 19.35 -6.99
CA PRO A 212 -4.35 20.13 -7.54
C PRO A 212 -3.60 20.94 -6.48
N MET A 213 -4.15 21.06 -5.28
CA MET A 213 -3.58 21.84 -4.19
C MET A 213 -3.46 20.99 -2.92
N VAL A 214 -2.32 21.06 -2.26
CA VAL A 214 -2.11 20.55 -0.91
C VAL A 214 -2.53 21.62 0.07
N ALA A 215 -3.68 21.41 0.72
CA ALA A 215 -4.16 22.28 1.79
C ALA A 215 -3.26 22.16 3.03
N ARG A 216 -2.91 23.31 3.63
CA ARG A 216 -2.20 23.38 4.90
C ARG A 216 -2.95 24.33 5.82
N LEU A 217 -3.26 23.87 7.03
CA LEU A 217 -4.10 24.62 7.96
C LEU A 217 -3.42 24.78 9.32
N GLY A 218 -3.50 25.99 9.87
CA GLY A 218 -3.02 26.29 11.22
C GLY A 218 -3.87 25.65 12.32
N PRO A 219 -3.51 25.88 13.59
CA PRO A 219 -4.34 25.49 14.73
C PRO A 219 -5.78 25.99 14.59
N GLY A 220 -6.76 25.17 14.97
CA GLY A 220 -8.18 25.50 14.78
C GLY A 220 -8.68 25.40 13.34
N TYR A 221 -7.92 24.76 12.45
CA TYR A 221 -8.24 24.59 11.02
C TYR A 221 -8.36 25.91 10.25
N SER A 222 -7.70 26.98 10.72
CA SER A 222 -7.71 28.28 10.05
C SER A 222 -6.65 28.38 8.96
N LEU A 223 -6.93 29.15 7.92
CA LEU A 223 -5.92 29.59 6.97
C LEU A 223 -4.91 30.49 7.70
N ALA A 224 -3.62 30.23 7.46
CA ALA A 224 -2.53 30.97 8.08
C ALA A 224 -1.49 31.35 7.02
N PRO A 225 -0.99 32.60 6.99
CA PRO A 225 0.05 33.02 6.04
C PRO A 225 1.33 32.19 6.12
N GLN A 226 1.61 31.57 7.28
CA GLN A 226 2.76 30.69 7.48
C GLN A 226 2.60 29.33 6.78
N HIS A 227 1.37 28.96 6.41
CA HIS A 227 1.03 27.67 5.81
C HIS A 227 0.11 27.86 4.59
N PRO A 228 0.53 28.58 3.54
CA PRO A 228 -0.33 28.80 2.38
C PRO A 228 -0.62 27.47 1.65
N PRO A 229 -1.79 27.30 1.01
CA PRO A 229 -2.01 26.18 0.10
C PRO A 229 -0.90 26.08 -0.95
N LEU A 230 -0.45 24.86 -1.25
CA LEU A 230 0.63 24.62 -2.21
C LEU A 230 0.08 23.96 -3.47
N PRO A 231 0.45 24.42 -4.68
CA PRO A 231 0.30 23.61 -5.88
C PRO A 231 0.99 22.26 -5.71
N LEU A 232 0.32 21.18 -6.14
CA LEU A 232 0.77 19.80 -5.91
C LEU A 232 2.18 19.57 -6.48
N HIS A 233 2.52 20.08 -7.66
CA HIS A 233 3.86 19.86 -8.24
C HIS A 233 5.01 20.44 -7.38
N HIS A 234 4.73 21.39 -6.48
CA HIS A 234 5.71 21.94 -5.53
C HIS A 234 5.85 21.15 -4.22
N SER A 235 4.97 20.18 -3.96
CA SER A 235 5.05 19.28 -2.79
C SER A 235 5.78 17.97 -3.11
N LEU A 236 5.82 17.56 -4.38
CA LEU A 236 6.44 16.31 -4.83
C LEU A 236 7.94 16.27 -4.53
N PHE A 237 8.38 15.28 -3.76
CA PHE A 237 9.76 15.11 -3.26
C PHE A 237 10.30 16.31 -2.45
N ALA A 238 9.43 17.14 -1.87
CA ALA A 238 9.81 18.33 -1.11
C ALA A 238 9.83 18.08 0.41
N SER A 239 10.59 17.07 0.87
CA SER A 239 10.66 16.69 2.29
C SER A 239 11.11 17.84 3.21
N TRP A 240 11.93 18.76 2.69
CA TRP A 240 12.36 19.98 3.40
C TRP A 240 11.18 20.83 3.88
N ARG A 241 10.03 20.80 3.20
CA ARG A 241 8.82 21.53 3.63
C ARG A 241 8.26 21.00 4.94
N VAL A 242 8.30 19.69 5.16
CA VAL A 242 7.88 19.10 6.44
C VAL A 242 8.83 19.56 7.55
N VAL A 243 10.13 19.56 7.29
CA VAL A 243 11.14 19.93 8.30
C VAL A 243 11.12 21.43 8.61
N GLN A 244 10.93 22.29 7.60
CA GLN A 244 11.13 23.73 7.70
C GLN A 244 9.82 24.55 7.71
N GLU A 245 8.70 24.00 7.24
CA GLU A 245 7.43 24.73 7.07
C GLU A 245 6.30 24.22 8.00
N GLY A 246 6.67 23.79 9.22
CA GLY A 246 5.71 23.56 10.31
C GLY A 246 5.35 22.09 10.61
N GLY A 247 6.15 21.13 10.17
CA GLY A 247 5.93 19.71 10.47
C GLY A 247 4.78 19.09 9.66
N ILE A 248 4.21 18.01 10.21
CA ILE A 248 3.11 17.26 9.56
C ILE A 248 1.72 17.79 9.93
N ASP A 249 1.56 18.45 11.08
CA ASP A 249 0.27 18.89 11.60
C ASP A 249 -0.52 19.78 10.61
N PRO A 250 0.09 20.77 9.93
CA PRO A 250 -0.67 21.60 9.00
C PRO A 250 -1.21 20.82 7.81
N VAL A 251 -0.45 19.84 7.32
CA VAL A 251 -0.86 18.97 6.21
C VAL A 251 -1.97 18.04 6.66
N LEU A 252 -1.84 17.40 7.82
CA LEU A 252 -2.87 16.51 8.38
C LEU A 252 -4.20 17.23 8.63
N ARG A 253 -4.19 18.46 9.15
CA ARG A 253 -5.42 19.28 9.26
C ARG A 253 -6.03 19.55 7.88
N GLY A 254 -5.19 19.83 6.88
CA GLY A 254 -5.60 19.97 5.49
C GLY A 254 -6.29 18.72 4.95
N LEU A 255 -5.71 17.54 5.17
CA LEU A 255 -6.28 16.25 4.74
C LEU A 255 -7.62 15.92 5.42
N LEU A 256 -7.76 16.25 6.70
CA LEU A 256 -8.97 16.00 7.48
C LEU A 256 -10.15 16.89 7.09
N LEU A 257 -9.90 18.15 6.69
CA LEU A 257 -10.97 19.11 6.37
C LEU A 257 -11.22 19.25 4.86
N SER A 258 -10.22 19.04 4.01
CA SER A 258 -10.38 19.19 2.56
C SER A 258 -11.15 18.01 1.98
N PRO A 259 -12.03 18.21 0.99
CA PRO A 259 -12.70 17.11 0.29
C PRO A 259 -11.74 16.35 -0.64
N ALA A 260 -12.07 15.12 -1.02
CA ALA A 260 -11.43 14.47 -2.16
C ALA A 260 -11.84 15.14 -3.49
N LYS A 261 -11.07 14.92 -4.57
CA LYS A 261 -11.57 15.19 -5.93
C LYS A 261 -12.50 14.04 -6.32
N LEU A 262 -13.65 14.37 -6.90
CA LEU A 262 -14.60 13.39 -7.42
C LEU A 262 -14.12 12.87 -8.79
N GLN A 263 -14.18 11.55 -8.97
CA GLN A 263 -13.98 10.91 -10.27
C GLN A 263 -15.24 11.09 -11.12
N MET A 264 -15.10 11.76 -12.27
CA MET A 264 -16.20 12.03 -13.19
C MET A 264 -15.75 11.80 -14.64
N PRO A 265 -16.53 11.08 -15.47
CA PRO A 265 -16.27 10.97 -16.90
C PRO A 265 -16.14 12.35 -17.56
N GLY A 266 -14.96 12.64 -18.13
CA GLY A 266 -14.64 13.95 -18.73
C GLY A 266 -13.98 14.97 -17.80
N GLN A 267 -13.81 14.66 -16.51
CA GLN A 267 -13.01 15.43 -15.54
C GLN A 267 -12.02 14.50 -14.80
N MET A 268 -11.14 13.82 -15.55
CA MET A 268 -10.36 12.71 -14.99
C MET A 268 -9.15 13.18 -14.17
N MET A 269 -8.15 13.79 -14.80
CA MET A 269 -6.87 14.12 -14.15
C MET A 269 -6.58 15.62 -14.20
N VAL A 270 -6.13 16.14 -13.05
CA VAL A 270 -5.68 17.52 -12.90
C VAL A 270 -4.40 17.80 -13.68
N GLU A 271 -4.23 19.05 -14.12
CA GLU A 271 -3.04 19.50 -14.87
C GLU A 271 -1.75 19.29 -14.07
N GLU A 272 -1.83 19.29 -12.75
CA GLU A 272 -0.70 19.04 -11.85
C GLU A 272 -0.07 17.65 -12.05
N LEU A 273 -0.86 16.68 -12.52
CA LEU A 273 -0.41 15.30 -12.75
C LEU A 273 -0.18 14.98 -14.23
N THR A 274 -0.80 15.71 -15.16
CA THR A 274 -0.66 15.46 -16.61
C THR A 274 0.34 16.41 -17.27
N GLU A 275 0.56 17.60 -16.73
CA GLU A 275 1.41 18.64 -17.32
C GLU A 275 2.60 19.06 -16.45
N ARG A 276 2.54 18.81 -15.13
CA ARG A 276 3.52 19.34 -14.16
C ARG A 276 4.15 18.28 -13.26
N LEU A 277 3.97 16.99 -13.54
CA LEU A 277 4.49 15.93 -12.68
C LEU A 277 6.03 16.03 -12.57
N PHE A 278 6.52 16.22 -11.35
CA PHE A 278 7.94 16.43 -10.99
C PHE A 278 8.63 17.64 -11.66
N GLN A 279 7.87 18.60 -12.20
CA GLN A 279 8.43 19.81 -12.81
C GLN A 279 9.35 20.59 -11.84
N ALA A 280 8.99 20.67 -10.56
CA ALA A 280 9.76 21.39 -9.55
C ALA A 280 11.14 20.79 -9.25
N GLN A 281 11.45 19.58 -9.75
CA GLN A 281 12.73 18.90 -9.56
C GLN A 281 13.76 19.21 -10.66
N GLY A 282 13.45 20.12 -11.60
CA GLY A 282 14.41 20.62 -12.60
C GLY A 282 14.55 19.77 -13.88
N GLY A 283 13.60 18.87 -14.14
CA GLY A 283 13.51 18.06 -15.37
C GLY A 283 12.33 18.45 -16.27
N MET A 284 12.20 17.77 -17.42
CA MET A 284 10.98 17.89 -18.23
C MET A 284 9.79 17.37 -17.43
N PRO A 285 8.67 18.14 -17.37
CA PRO A 285 7.46 17.66 -16.73
C PRO A 285 6.99 16.33 -17.33
N LEU A 286 6.57 15.42 -16.46
CA LEU A 286 6.00 14.15 -16.88
C LEU A 286 4.47 14.20 -16.89
N ASP A 287 3.87 13.19 -17.51
CA ASP A 287 2.44 12.98 -17.57
C ASP A 287 2.10 11.63 -16.92
N LEU A 288 1.51 11.66 -15.72
CA LEU A 288 1.17 10.45 -14.96
C LEU A 288 0.12 9.60 -15.69
N GLY A 289 -0.82 10.23 -16.40
CA GLY A 289 -1.84 9.54 -17.18
C GLY A 289 -1.22 8.76 -18.35
N ALA A 290 -0.33 9.42 -19.10
CA ALA A 290 0.44 8.78 -20.16
C ALA A 290 1.35 7.66 -19.61
N LEU A 291 1.99 7.87 -18.46
CA LEU A 291 2.83 6.86 -17.80
C LEU A 291 2.02 5.63 -17.38
N ASN A 292 0.80 5.79 -16.86
CA ASN A 292 -0.06 4.65 -16.50
C ASN A 292 -0.44 3.82 -17.73
N LEU A 293 -0.81 4.49 -18.83
CA LEU A 293 -1.12 3.84 -20.09
C LEU A 293 0.10 3.08 -20.65
N GLN A 294 1.25 3.74 -20.69
CA GLN A 294 2.48 3.12 -21.18
C GLN A 294 2.92 1.95 -20.31
N ARG A 295 2.78 2.08 -18.97
CA ARG A 295 3.08 1.00 -18.02
C ARG A 295 2.15 -0.20 -18.22
N GLY A 296 0.87 0.03 -18.52
CA GLY A 296 -0.06 -1.04 -18.85
C GLY A 296 0.38 -1.85 -20.07
N ARG A 297 0.85 -1.17 -21.12
CA ARG A 297 1.41 -1.80 -22.34
C ARG A 297 2.73 -2.52 -22.06
N ASP A 298 3.62 -1.90 -21.28
CA ASP A 298 4.89 -2.46 -20.80
C ASP A 298 4.71 -3.75 -19.99
N HIS A 299 3.63 -3.84 -19.21
CA HIS A 299 3.31 -5.03 -18.41
C HIS A 299 2.54 -6.12 -19.20
N GLY A 300 2.28 -5.87 -20.49
CA GLY A 300 1.52 -6.76 -21.36
C GLY A 300 0.10 -6.98 -20.86
N LEU A 301 -0.57 -5.95 -20.35
CA LEU A 301 -1.95 -6.06 -19.90
C LEU A 301 -2.90 -6.19 -21.10
N PRO A 302 -3.82 -7.18 -21.10
CA PRO A 302 -4.91 -7.24 -22.06
C PRO A 302 -5.78 -5.99 -22.08
N GLY A 303 -6.49 -5.81 -23.19
CA GLY A 303 -7.43 -4.71 -23.37
C GLY A 303 -8.62 -4.73 -22.39
N TYR A 304 -9.26 -3.58 -22.23
CA TYR A 304 -10.41 -3.32 -21.36
C TYR A 304 -11.50 -4.40 -21.44
N SER A 305 -11.88 -4.80 -22.65
CA SER A 305 -12.92 -5.80 -22.88
C SER A 305 -12.58 -7.20 -22.35
N SER A 306 -11.31 -7.61 -22.43
CA SER A 306 -10.86 -8.90 -21.88
C SER A 306 -11.09 -8.96 -20.37
N TRP A 307 -10.84 -7.85 -19.68
CA TRP A 307 -11.07 -7.73 -18.24
C TRP A 307 -12.55 -7.65 -17.87
N ARG A 308 -13.38 -6.99 -18.69
CA ARG A 308 -14.85 -7.07 -18.55
C ARG A 308 -15.36 -8.49 -18.69
N GLY A 309 -14.85 -9.23 -19.69
CA GLY A 309 -15.16 -10.65 -19.88
C GLY A 309 -14.80 -11.50 -18.65
N LEU A 310 -13.59 -11.33 -18.10
CA LEU A 310 -13.16 -12.02 -16.87
C LEU A 310 -14.11 -11.75 -15.69
N CYS A 311 -14.61 -10.52 -15.57
CA CYS A 311 -15.53 -10.12 -14.52
C CYS A 311 -17.01 -10.47 -14.82
N GLY A 312 -17.29 -11.18 -15.92
CA GLY A 312 -18.67 -11.53 -16.32
C GLY A 312 -19.53 -10.32 -16.69
N LEU A 313 -18.90 -9.19 -17.05
CA LEU A 313 -19.57 -7.95 -17.42
C LEU A 313 -19.82 -7.89 -18.93
N SER A 314 -20.78 -7.05 -19.34
CA SER A 314 -21.07 -6.81 -20.76
C SER A 314 -19.84 -6.28 -21.51
N VAL A 315 -19.47 -6.92 -22.62
CA VAL A 315 -18.35 -6.49 -23.47
C VAL A 315 -18.89 -5.64 -24.62
N PRO A 316 -18.46 -4.37 -24.78
CA PRO A 316 -18.97 -3.50 -25.83
C PRO A 316 -18.42 -3.91 -27.20
N ASN A 317 -19.30 -4.10 -28.20
CA ASN A 317 -18.91 -4.38 -29.59
C ASN A 317 -19.14 -3.17 -30.51
N THR A 318 -20.01 -2.24 -30.11
CA THR A 318 -20.33 -1.02 -30.86
C THR A 318 -20.09 0.25 -30.03
N THR A 319 -20.04 1.40 -30.70
CA THR A 319 -20.01 2.72 -30.04
C THR A 319 -21.18 2.91 -29.09
N SER A 320 -22.37 2.42 -29.47
CA SER A 320 -23.57 2.55 -28.65
C SER A 320 -23.48 1.71 -27.37
N ASP A 321 -22.92 0.49 -27.47
CA ASP A 321 -22.70 -0.36 -26.29
C ASP A 321 -21.72 0.31 -25.33
N LEU A 322 -20.61 0.84 -25.87
CA LEU A 322 -19.61 1.55 -25.07
C LEU A 322 -20.21 2.80 -24.42
N ALA A 323 -20.98 3.60 -25.17
CA ALA A 323 -21.68 4.76 -24.65
C ALA A 323 -22.66 4.41 -23.51
N GLY A 324 -23.38 3.29 -23.64
CA GLY A 324 -24.27 2.78 -22.61
C GLY A 324 -23.53 2.36 -21.34
N ILE A 325 -22.37 1.72 -21.47
CA ILE A 325 -21.54 1.32 -20.32
C ILE A 325 -20.93 2.54 -19.61
N LEU A 326 -20.41 3.50 -20.39
CA LEU A 326 -19.74 4.69 -19.84
C LEU A 326 -20.74 5.76 -19.35
N GLY A 327 -22.01 5.67 -19.75
CA GLY A 327 -23.00 6.72 -19.53
C GLY A 327 -22.66 8.05 -20.21
N ASN A 328 -21.75 8.03 -21.20
CA ASN A 328 -21.20 9.21 -21.84
C ASN A 328 -20.90 8.94 -23.33
N PRO A 329 -21.83 9.31 -24.24
CA PRO A 329 -21.66 9.10 -25.68
C PRO A 329 -20.43 9.80 -26.27
N GLY A 330 -20.18 11.05 -25.87
CA GLY A 330 -19.04 11.81 -26.36
C GLY A 330 -17.69 11.19 -25.95
N LEU A 331 -17.61 10.61 -24.76
CA LEU A 331 -16.42 9.87 -24.33
C LEU A 331 -16.24 8.56 -25.11
N ALA A 332 -17.33 7.83 -25.37
CA ALA A 332 -17.29 6.62 -26.19
C ALA A 332 -16.84 6.91 -27.63
N GLU A 333 -17.33 7.98 -28.24
CA GLU A 333 -16.88 8.46 -29.56
C GLU A 333 -15.39 8.80 -29.55
N LYS A 334 -14.92 9.56 -28.55
CA LYS A 334 -13.48 9.87 -28.39
C LYS A 334 -12.63 8.60 -28.29
N PHE A 335 -13.07 7.59 -27.53
CA PHE A 335 -12.33 6.33 -27.45
C PHE A 335 -12.24 5.63 -28.79
N LEU A 336 -13.33 5.53 -29.54
CA LEU A 336 -13.28 4.87 -30.85
C LEU A 336 -12.54 5.66 -31.91
N LEU A 337 -12.56 6.99 -31.85
CA LEU A 337 -11.72 7.82 -32.71
C LEU A 337 -10.22 7.60 -32.45
N LEU A 338 -9.83 7.32 -31.20
CA LEU A 338 -8.43 7.12 -30.82
C LEU A 338 -7.96 5.66 -30.97
N TYR A 339 -8.79 4.69 -30.59
CA TYR A 339 -8.42 3.27 -30.52
C TYR A 339 -8.97 2.41 -31.67
N GLY A 340 -9.91 2.95 -32.46
CA GLY A 340 -10.64 2.25 -33.53
C GLY A 340 -11.68 1.25 -33.03
N THR A 341 -11.38 0.50 -31.97
CA THR A 341 -12.27 -0.50 -31.36
C THR A 341 -12.15 -0.50 -29.84
N SER A 342 -13.22 -0.88 -29.14
CA SER A 342 -13.26 -1.04 -27.69
C SER A 342 -12.29 -2.11 -27.18
N GLN A 343 -11.95 -3.09 -28.02
CA GLN A 343 -10.99 -4.15 -27.69
C GLN A 343 -9.57 -3.62 -27.42
N ASN A 344 -9.21 -2.51 -28.07
CA ASN A 344 -7.88 -1.89 -27.98
C ASN A 344 -7.74 -0.95 -26.78
N ILE A 345 -8.83 -0.55 -26.13
CA ILE A 345 -8.80 0.40 -25.02
C ILE A 345 -7.91 -0.17 -23.90
N ASP A 346 -6.91 0.59 -23.48
CA ASP A 346 -6.04 0.20 -22.38
C ASP A 346 -6.86 0.07 -21.08
N VAL A 347 -6.68 -1.03 -20.33
CA VAL A 347 -7.57 -1.37 -19.21
C VAL A 347 -7.70 -0.26 -18.17
N TRP A 348 -6.62 0.45 -17.83
CA TRP A 348 -6.68 1.52 -16.82
C TRP A 348 -7.64 2.64 -17.22
N VAL A 349 -7.51 3.18 -18.44
CA VAL A 349 -8.35 4.30 -18.88
C VAL A 349 -9.80 3.88 -19.15
N GLY A 350 -10.01 2.65 -19.64
CA GLY A 350 -11.35 2.10 -19.79
C GLY A 350 -12.05 1.92 -18.44
N ALA A 351 -11.35 1.37 -17.44
CA ALA A 351 -11.91 1.06 -16.14
C ALA A 351 -12.23 2.30 -15.29
N ILE A 352 -11.38 3.35 -15.32
CA ILE A 352 -11.68 4.63 -14.65
C ILE A 352 -12.78 5.45 -15.36
N SER A 353 -13.12 5.08 -16.60
CA SER A 353 -14.17 5.76 -17.36
C SER A 353 -15.57 5.25 -17.07
N GLU A 354 -15.69 4.10 -16.39
CA GLU A 354 -16.98 3.60 -15.95
C GLU A 354 -17.56 4.46 -14.82
N PRO A 355 -18.87 4.77 -14.85
CA PRO A 355 -19.51 5.52 -13.78
C PRO A 355 -19.44 4.73 -12.47
N PRO A 356 -19.29 5.41 -11.32
CA PRO A 356 -19.17 4.74 -10.03
C PRO A 356 -20.46 3.99 -9.67
N LEU A 357 -20.30 2.85 -8.99
CA LEU A 357 -21.43 2.14 -8.38
C LEU A 357 -22.10 3.00 -7.29
N PRO A 358 -23.40 2.80 -7.00
CA PRO A 358 -24.09 3.53 -5.94
C PRO A 358 -23.34 3.45 -4.60
N GLY A 359 -23.03 4.62 -4.02
CA GLY A 359 -22.28 4.75 -2.77
C GLY A 359 -20.76 4.51 -2.89
N GLY A 360 -20.27 4.00 -4.02
CA GLY A 360 -18.85 3.76 -4.29
C GLY A 360 -18.17 4.92 -5.02
N ARG A 361 -16.90 4.70 -5.38
CA ARG A 361 -16.06 5.61 -6.18
C ARG A 361 -15.48 4.98 -7.43
N VAL A 362 -15.74 3.70 -7.63
CA VAL A 362 -15.29 2.99 -8.82
C VAL A 362 -16.45 2.32 -9.53
N GLY A 363 -16.31 2.17 -10.84
CA GLY A 363 -17.30 1.47 -11.66
C GLY A 363 -17.23 -0.06 -11.52
N PRO A 364 -18.17 -0.78 -12.16
CA PRO A 364 -18.29 -2.24 -12.07
C PRO A 364 -16.99 -3.02 -12.30
N LEU A 365 -16.19 -2.67 -13.32
CA LEU A 365 -14.96 -3.40 -13.62
C LEU A 365 -13.92 -3.26 -12.50
N LEU A 366 -13.64 -2.03 -12.08
CA LEU A 366 -12.72 -1.77 -10.98
C LEU A 366 -13.24 -2.42 -9.68
N ALA A 367 -14.53 -2.36 -9.41
CA ALA A 367 -15.10 -3.00 -8.22
C ALA A 367 -14.82 -4.51 -8.18
N CYS A 368 -15.01 -5.20 -9.31
CA CYS A 368 -14.67 -6.61 -9.47
C CYS A 368 -13.17 -6.88 -9.23
N LEU A 369 -12.28 -6.15 -9.91
CA LEU A 369 -10.83 -6.38 -9.85
C LEU A 369 -10.27 -6.10 -8.44
N LEU A 370 -10.69 -4.98 -7.83
CA LEU A 370 -10.28 -4.60 -6.48
C LEU A 370 -10.79 -5.62 -5.46
N ALA A 371 -12.08 -5.93 -5.45
CA ALA A 371 -12.64 -6.89 -4.49
C ALA A 371 -12.00 -8.27 -4.63
N LYS A 372 -11.73 -8.73 -5.87
CA LYS A 372 -11.03 -10.00 -6.10
C LYS A 372 -9.63 -10.01 -5.46
N GLN A 373 -8.84 -8.93 -5.62
CA GLN A 373 -7.51 -8.84 -5.00
C GLN A 373 -7.59 -8.72 -3.47
N PHE A 374 -8.42 -7.82 -2.96
CA PHE A 374 -8.56 -7.58 -1.53
C PHE A 374 -9.06 -8.82 -0.78
N ARG A 375 -9.97 -9.58 -1.40
CA ARG A 375 -10.42 -10.86 -0.85
C ARG A 375 -9.29 -11.89 -0.82
N ALA A 376 -8.50 -12.00 -1.88
CA ALA A 376 -7.37 -12.92 -1.92
C ALA A 376 -6.31 -12.58 -0.85
N LEU A 377 -6.03 -11.29 -0.66
CA LEU A 377 -5.14 -10.81 0.41
C LEU A 377 -5.66 -11.12 1.81
N ARG A 378 -6.98 -11.03 2.04
CA ARG A 378 -7.60 -11.36 3.33
C ARG A 378 -7.62 -12.86 3.60
N ASP A 379 -8.19 -13.61 2.66
CA ASP A 379 -8.52 -15.02 2.85
C ASP A 379 -7.28 -15.91 2.71
N GLY A 380 -6.28 -15.48 1.92
CA GLY A 380 -4.99 -16.16 1.74
C GLY A 380 -3.91 -15.78 2.77
N ASP A 381 -4.22 -14.95 3.77
CA ASP A 381 -3.25 -14.51 4.78
C ASP A 381 -3.37 -15.32 6.08
N ARG A 382 -2.40 -16.19 6.34
CA ARG A 382 -2.32 -17.00 7.57
C ARG A 382 -2.25 -16.16 8.85
N PHE A 383 -1.79 -14.92 8.74
CA PHE A 383 -1.65 -14.00 9.86
C PHE A 383 -2.72 -12.89 9.86
N TRP A 384 -3.80 -13.06 9.09
CA TRP A 384 -4.96 -12.18 9.12
C TRP A 384 -5.45 -11.97 10.56
N TRP A 385 -5.65 -10.72 10.95
CA TRP A 385 -5.80 -10.35 12.37
C TRP A 385 -7.08 -10.92 13.02
N GLU A 386 -8.13 -11.19 12.24
CA GLU A 386 -9.36 -11.81 12.76
C GLU A 386 -9.21 -13.32 13.01
N ARG A 387 -8.15 -13.95 12.47
CA ARG A 387 -7.92 -15.39 12.67
C ARG A 387 -7.66 -15.68 14.15
N GLU A 388 -8.35 -16.69 14.70
CA GLU A 388 -8.31 -17.02 16.14
C GLU A 388 -6.91 -17.29 16.69
N ALA A 389 -6.02 -17.84 15.85
CA ALA A 389 -4.64 -18.17 16.24
C ALA A 389 -3.69 -16.96 16.28
N VAL A 390 -4.10 -15.78 15.79
CA VAL A 390 -3.22 -14.60 15.67
C VAL A 390 -3.35 -13.69 16.89
N PHE A 391 -4.58 -13.35 17.27
CA PHE A 391 -4.89 -12.57 18.47
C PHE A 391 -5.88 -13.32 19.35
N THR A 392 -5.92 -13.01 20.64
CA THR A 392 -7.01 -13.49 21.52
C THR A 392 -8.30 -12.73 21.23
N SER A 393 -9.44 -13.24 21.70
CA SER A 393 -10.73 -12.55 21.58
C SER A 393 -10.72 -11.17 22.26
N THR A 394 -10.09 -11.05 23.44
CA THR A 394 -9.93 -9.78 24.16
C THR A 394 -9.07 -8.79 23.38
N GLN A 395 -7.97 -9.26 22.77
CA GLN A 395 -7.13 -8.43 21.91
C GLN A 395 -7.90 -7.94 20.67
N ARG A 396 -8.63 -8.84 19.98
CA ARG A 396 -9.47 -8.46 18.84
C ARG A 396 -10.53 -7.42 19.21
N ALA A 397 -11.19 -7.59 20.35
CA ALA A 397 -12.17 -6.62 20.84
C ALA A 397 -11.56 -5.21 21.02
N GLN A 398 -10.30 -5.11 21.44
CA GLN A 398 -9.58 -3.84 21.50
C GLN A 398 -9.19 -3.31 20.11
N LEU A 399 -8.73 -4.19 19.21
CA LEU A 399 -8.35 -3.79 17.84
C LEU A 399 -9.52 -3.21 17.03
N HIS A 400 -10.75 -3.71 17.21
CA HIS A 400 -11.96 -3.15 16.59
C HIS A 400 -12.27 -1.70 17.03
N THR A 401 -11.67 -1.21 18.12
CA THR A 401 -11.90 0.17 18.59
C THR A 401 -10.94 1.19 17.98
N VAL A 402 -9.91 0.72 17.25
CA VAL A 402 -8.87 1.58 16.68
C VAL A 402 -9.44 2.44 15.55
N SER A 403 -9.08 3.72 15.53
CA SER A 403 -9.41 4.64 14.43
C SER A 403 -8.19 5.45 14.01
N LEU A 404 -8.15 5.87 12.75
CA LEU A 404 -7.09 6.76 12.27
C LEU A 404 -7.12 8.12 12.99
N SER A 405 -8.30 8.58 13.40
CA SER A 405 -8.46 9.77 14.23
C SER A 405 -7.74 9.63 15.57
N ARG A 406 -7.84 8.48 16.24
CA ARG A 406 -7.08 8.21 17.48
C ARG A 406 -5.58 8.18 17.22
N ILE A 407 -5.13 7.55 16.13
CA ILE A 407 -3.71 7.51 15.76
C ILE A 407 -3.17 8.93 15.57
N ILE A 408 -3.91 9.80 14.88
CA ILE A 408 -3.54 11.21 14.70
C ILE A 408 -3.44 11.91 16.06
N CYS A 409 -4.44 11.74 16.93
CA CYS A 409 -4.42 12.36 18.25
C CYS A 409 -3.26 11.90 19.15
N ASP A 410 -2.86 10.62 19.08
CA ASP A 410 -1.78 10.07 19.92
C ASP A 410 -0.38 10.43 19.42
N ASN A 411 -0.23 10.83 18.15
CA ASN A 411 1.07 10.99 17.49
C ASN A 411 1.32 12.40 16.92
N THR A 412 0.45 13.37 17.20
CA THR A 412 0.55 14.75 16.71
C THR A 412 0.13 15.76 17.78
N HIS A 413 0.23 17.06 17.50
CA HIS A 413 -0.31 18.11 18.38
C HIS A 413 -1.73 18.54 17.96
N ILE A 414 -2.39 17.78 17.08
CA ILE A 414 -3.78 18.03 16.70
C ILE A 414 -4.69 17.57 17.85
N THR A 415 -5.47 18.50 18.40
CA THR A 415 -6.35 18.26 19.56
C THR A 415 -7.81 18.02 19.20
N ARG A 416 -8.18 18.23 17.93
CA ARG A 416 -9.52 17.99 17.41
C ARG A 416 -9.45 17.24 16.09
N VAL A 417 -10.26 16.22 15.92
CA VAL A 417 -10.31 15.33 14.75
C VAL A 417 -11.77 14.92 14.50
N PRO A 418 -12.14 14.55 13.27
CA PRO A 418 -13.47 14.00 13.01
C PRO A 418 -13.61 12.59 13.60
N SER A 419 -14.84 12.15 13.86
CA SER A 419 -15.09 10.76 14.29
C SER A 419 -14.70 9.74 13.21
N ASP A 420 -15.03 10.04 11.96
CA ASP A 420 -14.61 9.28 10.78
C ASP A 420 -13.76 10.19 9.89
N PRO A 421 -12.44 9.98 9.84
CA PRO A 421 -11.54 10.86 9.13
C PRO A 421 -11.54 10.66 7.61
N PHE A 422 -12.26 9.66 7.10
CA PHE A 422 -12.47 9.44 5.66
C PHE A 422 -13.74 10.11 5.14
N SER A 423 -14.71 10.39 6.02
CA SER A 423 -15.91 11.13 5.65
C SER A 423 -15.64 12.63 5.59
N ARG A 424 -16.35 13.32 4.70
CA ARG A 424 -16.23 14.78 4.57
C ARG A 424 -16.74 15.45 5.85
N THR A 425 -15.84 16.18 6.50
CA THR A 425 -16.19 17.10 7.58
C THR A 425 -16.36 18.48 6.98
N VAL A 426 -17.53 19.10 7.16
CA VAL A 426 -17.86 20.37 6.48
C VAL A 426 -17.32 21.56 7.25
N SER A 427 -17.42 21.52 8.59
CA SER A 427 -17.04 22.63 9.45
C SER A 427 -16.02 22.21 10.51
N PRO A 428 -15.03 23.06 10.86
CA PRO A 428 -14.13 22.81 11.99
C PRO A 428 -14.86 22.55 13.33
N GLU A 429 -16.07 23.07 13.48
CA GLU A 429 -16.95 22.90 14.64
C GLU A 429 -17.42 21.45 14.80
N ASP A 430 -17.52 20.69 13.70
CA ASP A 430 -17.90 19.27 13.69
C ASP A 430 -16.77 18.35 14.17
N MET A 431 -15.55 18.88 14.31
CA MET A 431 -14.39 18.14 14.82
C MET A 431 -14.57 17.85 16.31
N LEU A 432 -14.31 16.62 16.73
CA LEU A 432 -14.37 16.19 18.13
C LEU A 432 -13.02 16.41 18.81
N ALA A 433 -13.03 16.76 20.10
CA ALA A 433 -11.81 16.77 20.90
C ALA A 433 -11.20 15.37 20.98
N CYS A 434 -9.87 15.26 21.03
CA CYS A 434 -9.19 13.97 21.18
C CYS A 434 -9.52 13.24 22.49
N SER A 435 -10.10 13.91 23.49
CA SER A 435 -10.61 13.29 24.72
C SER A 435 -12.07 12.80 24.61
N HIS A 436 -12.71 12.95 23.45
CA HIS A 436 -14.10 12.58 23.25
C HIS A 436 -14.29 11.05 23.26
N PRO A 437 -15.36 10.50 23.87
CA PRO A 437 -15.57 9.04 23.96
C PRO A 437 -15.63 8.30 22.62
N LEU A 438 -15.99 8.98 21.53
CA LEU A 438 -15.97 8.42 20.18
C LEU A 438 -14.57 8.27 19.57
N ILE A 439 -13.53 8.78 20.23
CA ILE A 439 -12.11 8.64 19.84
C ILE A 439 -11.37 7.86 20.95
N PRO A 440 -11.75 6.59 21.22
CA PRO A 440 -11.23 5.83 22.34
C PRO A 440 -9.73 5.52 22.18
N HIS A 441 -9.02 5.41 23.30
CA HIS A 441 -7.65 4.89 23.33
C HIS A 441 -7.65 3.36 23.20
N LEU A 442 -6.63 2.84 22.51
CA LEU A 442 -6.37 1.41 22.48
C LEU A 442 -5.92 0.93 23.87
N ASN A 443 -6.67 0.00 24.47
CA ASN A 443 -6.26 -0.59 25.75
C ASN A 443 -5.31 -1.79 25.51
N LEU A 444 -4.05 -1.60 25.90
CA LEU A 444 -2.99 -2.61 25.73
C LEU A 444 -2.93 -3.65 26.88
N SER A 445 -3.83 -3.60 27.88
CA SER A 445 -3.81 -4.55 28.99
C SER A 445 -3.92 -6.01 28.56
N ALA A 446 -4.61 -6.26 27.44
CA ALA A 446 -4.78 -7.60 26.85
C ALA A 446 -3.49 -8.17 26.22
N TRP A 447 -2.43 -7.37 26.10
CA TRP A 447 -1.10 -7.81 25.65
C TRP A 447 -0.11 -8.03 26.80
N LYS A 448 -0.53 -7.82 28.06
CA LYS A 448 0.33 -8.06 29.20
C LYS A 448 0.67 -9.56 29.28
N GLU A 449 1.96 -9.88 29.14
CA GLU A 449 2.47 -11.24 29.32
C GLU A 449 2.50 -11.64 30.81
N PRO A 450 2.47 -12.95 31.11
CA PRO A 450 2.64 -13.41 32.48
C PRO A 450 4.00 -13.02 33.06
N ASP A 451 4.01 -12.72 34.36
CA ASP A 451 5.22 -12.43 35.14
C ASP A 451 5.85 -13.72 35.73
N THR A 452 5.11 -14.83 35.71
CA THR A 452 5.50 -16.14 36.24
C THR A 452 5.11 -17.27 35.29
N ASP A 453 5.99 -18.23 35.11
CA ASP A 453 5.73 -19.52 34.48
C ASP A 453 5.23 -20.54 35.53
N PRO A 454 4.25 -21.40 35.19
CA PRO A 454 3.73 -22.39 36.14
C PRO A 454 4.77 -23.41 36.65
N SER A 455 5.82 -23.69 35.88
CA SER A 455 6.82 -24.72 36.19
C SER A 455 8.10 -24.11 36.75
N CYS A 456 8.63 -23.07 36.10
CA CYS A 456 9.92 -22.47 36.45
C CYS A 456 9.83 -21.18 37.29
N GLY A 457 8.63 -20.76 37.69
CA GLY A 457 8.43 -19.61 38.57
C GLY A 457 8.66 -18.27 37.84
N PRO A 458 9.24 -17.24 38.49
CA PRO A 458 9.38 -15.91 37.90
C PRO A 458 10.08 -15.93 36.54
N ILE A 459 9.51 -15.26 35.55
CA ILE A 459 10.08 -15.14 34.20
C ILE A 459 11.16 -14.06 34.25
N PRO A 460 12.43 -14.37 33.94
CA PRO A 460 13.48 -13.37 33.92
C PRO A 460 13.22 -12.34 32.81
N ARG A 461 13.18 -11.06 33.19
CA ARG A 461 12.98 -9.93 32.26
C ARG A 461 14.23 -9.06 32.23
N LEU A 462 14.59 -8.56 31.06
CA LEU A 462 15.69 -7.62 30.89
C LEU A 462 15.29 -6.21 31.33
N GLN A 463 16.16 -5.53 32.09
CA GLN A 463 15.93 -4.15 32.52
C GLN A 463 16.13 -3.12 31.38
N SER A 464 17.05 -3.39 30.43
CA SER A 464 17.36 -2.52 29.29
C SER A 464 17.19 -3.25 27.95
N GLY A 465 16.14 -4.06 27.86
CA GLY A 465 15.85 -4.87 26.69
C GLY A 465 14.45 -5.43 26.68
N PHE A 466 14.24 -6.35 25.76
CA PHE A 466 12.99 -7.03 25.50
C PHE A 466 13.16 -8.51 25.83
N SER A 467 12.13 -9.06 26.46
CA SER A 467 12.03 -10.48 26.79
C SER A 467 10.70 -10.98 26.27
N LEU A 468 10.71 -12.05 25.48
CA LEU A 468 9.52 -12.63 24.86
C LEU A 468 9.41 -14.10 25.27
N LEU A 469 8.33 -14.45 25.97
CA LEU A 469 8.01 -15.84 26.25
C LEU A 469 7.33 -16.48 25.02
N CYS A 470 7.88 -17.59 24.56
CA CYS A 470 7.33 -18.42 23.50
C CYS A 470 7.41 -19.89 23.94
N ASP A 471 6.25 -20.48 24.22
CA ASP A 471 6.14 -21.78 24.89
C ASP A 471 6.96 -21.80 26.20
N SER A 472 7.98 -22.65 26.29
CA SER A 472 8.87 -22.77 27.45
C SER A 472 10.23 -22.10 27.23
N VAL A 473 10.36 -21.26 26.20
CA VAL A 473 11.60 -20.55 25.84
C VAL A 473 11.38 -19.05 25.94
N ILE A 474 12.29 -18.35 26.61
CA ILE A 474 12.31 -16.88 26.66
C ILE A 474 13.41 -16.40 25.72
N TYR A 475 13.04 -15.56 24.76
CA TYR A 475 13.98 -14.90 23.85
C TYR A 475 14.32 -13.50 24.36
N TYR A 476 15.58 -13.11 24.20
CA TYR A 476 16.10 -11.84 24.69
C TYR A 476 16.70 -11.00 23.59
N GLN A 477 16.45 -9.70 23.66
CA GLN A 477 17.06 -8.70 22.80
C GLN A 477 17.34 -7.44 23.59
N CYS A 478 18.54 -6.87 23.47
CA CYS A 478 18.82 -5.59 24.11
C CYS A 478 18.20 -4.42 23.36
N GLY A 479 17.87 -3.36 24.11
CA GLY A 479 17.44 -2.11 23.51
C GLY A 479 18.55 -1.46 22.67
N PRO A 480 18.21 -0.49 21.80
CA PRO A 480 19.20 0.28 21.04
C PRO A 480 20.30 0.86 21.95
N GLY A 481 21.56 0.74 21.54
CA GLY A 481 22.73 1.21 22.31
C GLY A 481 23.33 0.20 23.30
N TYR A 482 22.67 -0.95 23.52
CA TYR A 482 23.13 -2.01 24.40
C TYR A 482 23.53 -3.26 23.61
N GLN A 483 24.48 -4.03 24.15
CA GLN A 483 24.91 -5.33 23.63
C GLN A 483 24.45 -6.43 24.59
N LEU A 484 23.94 -7.52 24.02
CA LEU A 484 23.55 -8.71 24.78
C LEU A 484 24.80 -9.48 25.17
N ILE A 485 25.00 -9.68 26.47
CA ILE A 485 26.07 -10.50 27.04
C ILE A 485 25.42 -11.74 27.67
N GLY A 486 25.69 -12.90 27.09
CA GLY A 486 25.06 -14.17 27.47
C GLY A 486 24.20 -14.78 26.35
N PRO A 487 23.37 -15.77 26.67
CA PRO A 487 22.56 -16.49 25.69
C PRO A 487 21.40 -15.63 25.15
N SER A 488 21.07 -15.76 23.86
CA SER A 488 19.93 -15.07 23.24
C SER A 488 18.57 -15.67 23.63
N SER A 489 18.57 -16.81 24.30
CA SER A 489 17.37 -17.47 24.80
C SER A 489 17.67 -18.35 26.00
N VAL A 490 16.71 -18.50 26.90
CA VAL A 490 16.75 -19.48 28.00
C VAL A 490 15.50 -20.32 27.98
N THR A 491 15.61 -21.56 28.44
CA THR A 491 14.51 -22.54 28.43
C THR A 491 14.24 -22.98 29.86
N CYS A 492 12.97 -23.25 30.18
CA CYS A 492 12.61 -23.90 31.42
C CYS A 492 13.06 -25.36 31.37
N ASP A 493 14.05 -25.75 32.20
CA ASP A 493 14.52 -27.13 32.25
C ASP A 493 13.49 -28.00 32.99
N PRO A 494 12.92 -29.03 32.34
CA PRO A 494 11.87 -29.85 32.92
C PRO A 494 12.33 -30.71 34.12
N ASN A 495 13.64 -30.92 34.29
CA ASN A 495 14.16 -31.73 35.39
C ASN A 495 14.49 -30.88 36.62
N SER A 496 15.13 -29.73 36.41
CA SER A 496 15.52 -28.83 37.51
C SER A 496 14.45 -27.81 37.88
N TYR A 497 13.43 -27.62 37.03
CA TYR A 497 12.41 -26.58 37.17
C TYR A 497 13.01 -25.18 37.31
N GLN A 498 14.16 -24.95 36.66
CA GLN A 498 14.86 -23.67 36.64
C GLN A 498 15.13 -23.22 35.21
N TRP A 499 15.22 -21.90 35.03
CA TRP A 499 15.62 -21.30 33.76
C TRP A 499 17.10 -21.58 33.49
N SER A 500 17.38 -22.21 32.35
CA SER A 500 18.72 -22.57 31.93
C SER A 500 18.92 -22.33 30.42
N PRO A 501 20.10 -21.85 29.98
CA PRO A 501 21.21 -21.31 30.79
C PRO A 501 20.82 -20.04 31.56
N ALA A 502 21.74 -19.49 32.37
CA ALA A 502 21.48 -18.26 33.12
C ALA A 502 21.06 -17.09 32.19
N PRO A 503 20.07 -16.26 32.57
CA PRO A 503 19.60 -15.15 31.75
C PRO A 503 20.72 -14.17 31.36
N PRO A 504 20.68 -13.61 30.14
CA PRO A 504 21.67 -12.64 29.69
C PRO A 504 21.50 -11.29 30.40
N ILE A 505 22.49 -10.42 30.22
CA ILE A 505 22.41 -9.01 30.60
C ILE A 505 22.63 -8.10 29.39
N CYS A 506 22.09 -6.89 29.46
CA CYS A 506 22.33 -5.84 28.47
C CYS A 506 23.38 -4.88 28.98
N HIS A 507 24.56 -4.87 28.35
CA HIS A 507 25.65 -3.97 28.68
C HIS A 507 25.67 -2.81 27.69
N GLY A 508 25.71 -1.56 28.18
CA GLY A 508 25.88 -0.39 27.33
C GLY A 508 27.20 -0.48 26.56
N ARG A 509 27.20 -0.12 25.26
CA ARG A 509 28.44 -0.06 24.49
C ARG A 509 29.28 1.13 24.98
N GLU A 510 30.49 0.91 25.46
CA GLU A 510 31.45 1.99 25.71
C GLU A 510 31.94 2.55 24.36
N TRP A 511 31.50 3.75 24.01
CA TRP A 511 31.98 4.46 22.83
C TRP A 511 33.29 5.16 23.16
N ALA A 512 34.41 4.61 22.66
CA ALA A 512 35.71 5.26 22.75
C ALA A 512 35.74 6.51 21.84
N GLY A 513 35.62 7.69 22.46
CA GLY A 513 36.05 8.97 21.90
C GLY A 513 35.14 9.60 20.84
N GLY A 514 34.41 10.65 21.24
CA GLY A 514 33.67 11.54 20.36
C GLY A 514 32.21 11.65 20.75
N VAL A 515 31.81 12.79 21.32
CA VAL A 515 30.44 13.09 21.73
C VAL A 515 29.51 12.93 20.53
N CYS A 516 28.76 11.83 20.51
CA CYS A 516 27.56 11.70 19.70
C CYS A 516 26.38 11.73 20.67
N VAL A 517 25.73 12.90 20.78
CA VAL A 517 24.45 12.99 21.47
C VAL A 517 23.44 12.25 20.58
N CYS A 518 23.22 10.98 20.87
CA CYS A 518 22.07 10.25 20.35
C CYS A 518 20.82 10.81 21.03
N VAL A 519 20.21 11.83 20.41
CA VAL A 519 18.80 12.11 20.64
C VAL A 519 18.03 10.93 20.06
N CYS A 520 17.55 10.06 20.93
CA CYS A 520 16.47 9.14 20.58
C CYS A 520 15.26 9.99 20.20
N VAL A 521 15.02 10.15 18.90
CA VAL A 521 13.66 10.43 18.41
C VAL A 521 12.94 9.08 18.38
N CYS A 522 12.54 8.61 19.56
CA CYS A 522 11.28 7.89 19.62
C CYS A 522 10.22 8.96 19.38
N VAL A 523 9.35 8.80 18.39
CA VAL A 523 8.10 9.55 18.37
C VAL A 523 7.23 8.97 19.49
N CYS A 524 7.57 9.33 20.72
CA CYS A 524 6.68 9.31 21.87
C CYS A 524 6.43 10.76 22.22
N VAL A 525 5.16 11.12 22.13
CA VAL A 525 4.59 12.43 22.42
C VAL A 525 4.70 12.73 23.93
N CYS A 526 5.28 13.90 24.28
CA CYS A 526 4.87 14.89 25.32
C CYS A 526 5.98 15.58 26.17
N VAL A 527 6.18 16.88 25.85
CA VAL A 527 6.06 18.13 26.67
C VAL A 527 6.95 18.41 27.92
N GLY A 528 7.66 19.57 27.85
CA GLY A 528 7.93 20.54 28.95
C GLY A 528 9.29 20.40 29.66
N GLU A 529 10.05 21.45 30.03
CA GLU A 529 9.88 22.90 30.13
C GLU A 529 11.23 23.66 29.97
N ARG A 530 11.13 24.94 29.58
CA ARG A 530 11.97 26.14 29.87
C ARG A 530 13.28 25.91 30.66
N PHE A 531 14.46 26.37 30.24
CA PHE A 531 14.90 27.71 29.86
C PHE A 531 16.18 27.60 29.02
#